data_AF-A0AAD5D603-F1
#
_entry.id   AF-A0AAD5D603-F1
#
_cell.length_a   1.000
_cell.length_b   1.000
_cell.length_c   1.000
_cell.angle_alpha   90.00
_cell.angle_beta   90.00
_cell.angle_gamma   90.00
#
_symmetry.space_group_name_H-M   'P 1'
#
loop_
_entity.id
_entity.type
_entity.pdbx_description
1 polymer ?
#
loop_
_entity_poly.entity_id
_entity_poly.type
_entity_poly.pdbx_seq_one_letter_code
_entity_poly.pdbx_strand_id
1 'polypeptide(L)'
;MLTKITVPLPDMLNSVLALDASALNIDQVESLSKFCPTKEEMETLKNYTGNKEMLGKCEQYFMELMKVPRAESKLRVFAFTITFTSQVSDLRRNLSTINDATKEVKESAKLRQIMQTILTLGNAINQGTARGSAIGFKLDSILKLSDTRARNNKMTLMHYLCKLLAEKMPHLLDFDQDLSHLEAAS
;
A
#
# COMPACT_ATOMS: atom_id res chain seq x y z
N MET A 1 1.02 20.17 -25.94
CA MET A 1 1.50 19.09 -25.04
C MET A 1 2.97 18.77 -25.24
N LEU A 2 3.49 18.70 -26.47
CA LEU A 2 4.95 18.73 -26.74
C LEU A 2 5.67 19.98 -26.18
N THR A 3 4.91 21.04 -25.88
CA THR A 3 5.37 22.29 -25.25
C THR A 3 5.71 22.18 -23.75
N LYS A 4 5.37 21.07 -23.07
CA LYS A 4 5.73 20.84 -21.65
C LYS A 4 7.07 20.12 -21.46
N ILE A 5 7.70 19.73 -22.56
CA ILE A 5 8.97 19.03 -22.56
C ILE A 5 10.07 20.08 -22.73
N THR A 6 10.79 20.38 -21.65
CA THR A 6 11.85 21.40 -21.60
C THR A 6 13.19 20.93 -22.15
N VAL A 7 13.38 19.62 -22.28
CA VAL A 7 14.60 19.00 -22.80
C VAL A 7 14.46 18.80 -24.32
N PRO A 8 15.48 19.12 -25.13
CA PRO A 8 15.46 18.80 -26.55
C PRO A 8 15.19 17.31 -26.77
N LEU A 9 14.27 16.99 -27.69
CA LEU A 9 13.88 15.61 -27.98
C LEU A 9 15.06 14.66 -28.25
N PRO A 10 16.12 15.05 -28.99
CA PRO A 10 17.29 14.19 -29.19
C PRO A 10 17.99 13.78 -27.88
N ASP A 11 18.12 14.72 -26.93
CA ASP A 11 18.79 14.48 -25.65
C ASP A 11 17.97 13.55 -24.76
N MET A 12 16.63 13.68 -24.81
CA MET A 12 15.74 12.74 -24.15
C MET A 12 15.84 11.35 -24.73
N LEU A 13 15.90 11.20 -26.06
CA LEU A 13 16.00 9.90 -26.71
C LEU A 13 17.35 9.24 -26.41
N ASN A 14 18.43 10.01 -26.33
CA ASN A 14 19.72 9.52 -25.85
C ASN A 14 19.64 9.03 -24.39
N SER A 15 18.92 9.76 -23.53
CA SER A 15 18.68 9.36 -22.15
C SER A 15 17.85 8.07 -22.05
N VAL A 16 16.83 7.92 -22.90
CA VAL A 16 16.05 6.66 -23.03
C VAL A 16 16.94 5.53 -23.54
N LEU A 17 17.83 5.79 -24.52
CA LEU A 17 18.77 4.81 -25.04
C LEU A 17 19.73 4.30 -23.96
N ALA A 18 20.23 5.21 -23.13
CA ALA A 18 21.14 4.95 -22.02
C ALA A 18 20.45 4.44 -20.73
N LEU A 19 19.11 4.48 -20.66
CA LEU A 19 18.34 4.21 -19.44
C LEU A 19 18.78 5.10 -18.26
N ASP A 20 19.09 6.37 -18.55
CA ASP A 20 19.62 7.30 -17.55
C ASP A 20 18.52 7.87 -16.64
N ALA A 21 18.29 7.21 -15.51
CA ALA A 21 17.31 7.60 -14.51
C ALA A 21 17.63 8.93 -13.78
N SER A 22 18.81 9.52 -13.99
CA SER A 22 19.15 10.84 -13.47
C SER A 22 18.68 11.98 -14.38
N ALA A 23 18.51 11.70 -15.67
CA ALA A 23 18.12 12.67 -16.68
C ALA A 23 16.60 12.74 -16.90
N LEU A 24 15.89 11.61 -16.70
CA LEU A 24 14.44 11.51 -16.93
C LEU A 24 13.71 10.95 -15.70
N ASN A 25 12.60 11.59 -15.34
CA ASN A 25 11.70 11.12 -14.29
C ASN A 25 10.57 10.22 -14.85
N ILE A 26 9.81 9.60 -13.95
CA ILE A 26 8.74 8.66 -14.33
C ILE A 26 7.66 9.32 -15.19
N ASP A 27 7.22 10.54 -14.85
CA ASP A 27 6.18 11.26 -15.59
C ASP A 27 6.59 11.53 -17.04
N GLN A 28 7.86 11.85 -17.26
CA GLN A 28 8.43 12.06 -18.59
C GLN A 28 8.49 10.74 -19.38
N VAL A 29 8.94 9.65 -18.77
CA VAL A 29 8.99 8.32 -19.42
C VAL A 29 7.59 7.80 -19.75
N GLU A 30 6.62 7.97 -18.85
CA GLU A 30 5.22 7.60 -19.10
C GLU A 30 4.59 8.47 -20.20
N SER A 31 4.90 9.77 -20.21
CA SER A 31 4.48 10.66 -21.29
C SER A 31 5.03 10.18 -22.64
N LEU A 32 6.33 9.88 -22.72
CA LEU A 32 6.94 9.34 -23.95
C LEU A 32 6.29 8.01 -24.37
N SER A 33 6.01 7.12 -23.40
CA SER A 33 5.36 5.83 -23.65
C SER A 33 3.95 5.99 -24.20
N LYS A 34 3.19 6.98 -23.71
CA LYS A 34 1.82 7.27 -24.16
C LYS A 34 1.79 7.80 -25.60
N PHE A 35 2.88 8.44 -26.05
CA PHE A 35 3.01 9.00 -27.39
C PHE A 35 3.93 8.17 -28.29
N CYS A 36 4.06 6.86 -28.07
CA CYS A 36 4.70 5.98 -29.03
C CYS A 36 3.84 5.88 -30.31
N PRO A 37 4.43 6.01 -31.52
CA PRO A 37 3.68 5.81 -32.75
C PRO A 37 3.22 4.36 -32.88
N THR A 38 2.02 4.19 -33.43
CA THR A 38 1.50 2.87 -33.80
C THR A 38 2.30 2.28 -34.96
N LYS A 39 2.16 0.96 -35.18
CA LYS A 39 2.84 0.29 -36.30
C LYS A 39 2.45 0.87 -37.66
N GLU A 40 1.18 1.24 -37.82
CA GLU A 40 0.64 1.83 -39.05
C GLU A 40 1.22 3.23 -39.30
N GLU A 41 1.29 4.07 -38.26
CA GLU A 41 1.92 5.40 -38.34
C GLU A 41 3.42 5.30 -38.64
N MET A 42 4.12 4.36 -38.01
CA MET A 42 5.54 4.11 -38.29
C MET A 42 5.77 3.70 -39.75
N GLU A 43 4.96 2.79 -40.30
CA GLU A 43 5.09 2.37 -41.71
C GLU A 43 4.75 3.52 -42.67
N THR A 44 3.72 4.30 -42.37
CA THR A 44 3.33 5.46 -43.17
C THR A 44 4.47 6.50 -43.23
N LEU A 45 5.10 6.78 -42.09
CA LEU A 45 6.22 7.72 -42.01
C LEU A 45 7.51 7.19 -42.67
N LYS A 46 7.77 5.88 -42.60
CA LYS A 46 8.91 5.27 -43.33
C LYS A 46 8.77 5.40 -44.84
N ASN A 47 7.54 5.27 -45.35
CA ASN A 47 7.25 5.31 -46.78
C ASN A 47 7.13 6.74 -47.34
N TYR A 48 7.22 7.77 -46.48
CA TYR A 48 7.20 9.16 -46.92
C TYR A 48 8.51 9.53 -47.66
N THR A 49 8.39 9.82 -48.95
CA THR A 49 9.52 10.17 -49.84
C THR A 49 9.72 11.68 -50.03
N GLY A 50 8.87 12.51 -49.42
CA GLY A 50 8.97 13.97 -49.49
C GLY A 50 10.05 14.56 -48.55
N ASN A 51 10.12 15.89 -48.49
CA ASN A 51 11.03 16.56 -47.56
C ASN A 51 10.55 16.40 -46.12
N LYS A 52 11.34 15.72 -45.28
CA LYS A 52 11.05 15.47 -43.87
C LYS A 52 10.93 16.75 -43.03
N GLU A 53 11.51 17.86 -43.47
CA GLU A 53 11.39 19.17 -42.81
C GLU A 53 9.98 19.78 -42.98
N MET A 54 9.23 19.35 -43.99
CA MET A 54 7.84 19.79 -44.24
C MET A 54 6.82 19.02 -43.40
N LEU A 55 7.24 17.97 -42.70
CA LEU A 55 6.39 17.20 -41.79
C LEU A 55 5.98 18.07 -40.59
N GLY A 56 4.77 17.84 -40.07
CA GLY A 56 4.31 18.50 -38.85
C GLY A 56 5.15 18.10 -37.63
N LYS A 57 5.00 18.86 -36.54
CA LYS A 57 5.77 18.63 -35.30
C LYS A 57 5.53 17.24 -34.69
N CYS A 58 4.36 16.66 -34.91
CA CYS A 58 4.01 15.33 -34.41
C CYS A 58 4.75 14.24 -35.20
N GLU A 59 4.75 14.34 -36.52
CA GLU A 59 5.44 13.44 -37.43
C GLU A 59 6.96 13.53 -37.23
N GLN A 60 7.50 14.74 -37.07
CA GLN A 60 8.92 14.93 -36.75
C GLN A 60 9.29 14.27 -35.40
N TYR A 61 8.42 14.37 -34.39
CA TYR A 61 8.61 13.70 -33.10
C TYR A 61 8.62 12.16 -33.25
N PHE A 62 7.68 11.59 -34.01
CA PHE A 62 7.66 10.16 -34.28
C PHE A 62 8.90 9.68 -35.02
N MET A 63 9.37 10.45 -36.01
CA MET A 63 10.60 10.14 -36.76
C MET A 63 11.83 10.06 -35.85
N GLU A 64 11.93 10.93 -34.86
CA GLU A 64 12.99 10.87 -33.85
C GLU A 64 12.83 9.64 -32.94
N LEU A 65 11.63 9.40 -32.40
CA LEU A 65 11.37 8.25 -31.51
C LEU A 65 11.61 6.91 -32.21
N MET A 66 11.34 6.82 -33.51
CA MET A 66 11.59 5.63 -34.35
C MET A 66 13.08 5.30 -34.49
N LYS A 67 13.99 6.24 -34.22
CA LYS A 67 15.45 5.96 -34.16
C LYS A 67 15.80 5.08 -32.95
N VAL A 68 14.96 5.05 -31.92
CA VAL A 68 15.15 4.20 -30.75
C VAL A 68 14.64 2.78 -31.07
N PRO A 69 15.51 1.78 -31.14
CA PRO A 69 15.10 0.41 -31.43
C PRO A 69 14.21 -0.10 -30.30
N ARG A 70 13.05 -0.66 -30.66
CA ARG A 70 12.07 -1.22 -29.71
C ARG A 70 11.64 -0.19 -28.65
N ALA A 71 11.47 1.07 -29.04
CA ALA A 71 11.18 2.21 -28.17
C ALA A 71 10.15 1.91 -27.07
N GLU A 72 8.99 1.34 -27.43
CA GLU A 72 7.93 1.01 -26.48
C GLU A 72 8.39 0.02 -25.39
N SER A 73 9.09 -1.06 -25.79
CA SER A 73 9.64 -2.02 -24.82
C SER A 73 10.72 -1.39 -23.94
N LYS A 74 11.56 -0.53 -24.52
CA LYS A 74 12.65 0.14 -23.80
C LYS A 74 12.10 1.15 -22.79
N LEU A 75 11.11 1.95 -23.16
CA LEU A 75 10.41 2.88 -22.25
C LEU A 75 9.73 2.13 -21.10
N ARG A 76 9.12 0.97 -21.36
CA ARG A 76 8.54 0.12 -20.31
C ARG A 76 9.60 -0.39 -19.32
N VAL A 77 10.72 -0.89 -19.81
CA VAL A 77 11.86 -1.32 -18.98
C VAL A 77 12.44 -0.13 -18.20
N PHE A 78 12.51 1.04 -18.83
CA PHE A 78 13.03 2.23 -18.18
C PHE A 78 12.13 2.72 -17.05
N ALA A 79 10.81 2.82 -17.28
CA ALA A 79 9.83 3.14 -16.26
C ALA A 79 9.91 2.16 -15.08
N PHE A 80 10.05 0.87 -15.36
CA PHE A 80 10.29 -0.14 -14.33
C PHE A 80 11.61 0.11 -13.58
N THR A 81 12.70 0.40 -14.27
CA THR A 81 14.01 0.67 -13.65
C THR A 81 13.95 1.86 -12.69
N ILE A 82 13.26 2.95 -13.07
CA ILE A 82 13.08 4.14 -12.24
C ILE A 82 12.27 3.81 -10.98
N THR A 83 11.22 3.01 -11.11
CA THR A 83 10.26 2.74 -10.02
C THR A 83 10.59 1.50 -9.19
N PHE A 84 11.53 0.66 -9.62
CA PHE A 84 11.80 -0.63 -8.98
C PHE A 84 12.18 -0.48 -7.51
N THR A 85 13.12 0.41 -7.20
CA THR A 85 13.63 0.59 -5.84
C THR A 85 12.55 1.09 -4.88
N SER A 86 11.70 2.03 -5.31
CA SER A 86 10.59 2.53 -4.48
C SER A 86 9.55 1.45 -4.26
N GLN A 87 9.14 0.72 -5.30
CA GLN A 87 8.20 -0.40 -5.19
C GLN A 87 8.69 -1.49 -4.23
N VAL A 88 9.97 -1.87 -4.32
CA VAL A 88 10.58 -2.85 -3.40
C VAL A 88 10.63 -2.31 -1.98
N SER A 89 10.97 -1.04 -1.80
CA SER A 89 11.02 -0.39 -0.48
C SER A 89 9.63 -0.33 0.16
N ASP A 90 8.61 0.06 -0.60
CA ASP A 90 7.23 0.12 -0.12
C ASP A 90 6.71 -1.27 0.25
N LEU A 91 6.97 -2.27 -0.59
CA LEU A 91 6.60 -3.66 -0.28
C LEU A 91 7.30 -4.17 0.98
N ARG A 92 8.60 -3.90 1.13
CA ARG A 92 9.35 -4.28 2.33
C ARG A 92 8.80 -3.61 3.58
N ARG A 93 8.47 -2.31 3.51
CA ARG A 93 7.85 -1.57 4.62
C ARG A 93 6.54 -2.23 5.04
N ASN A 94 5.65 -2.51 4.09
CA ASN A 94 4.36 -3.13 4.36
C ASN A 94 4.52 -4.52 5.00
N LEU A 95 5.46 -5.33 4.49
CA LEU A 95 5.76 -6.64 5.07
C LEU A 95 6.33 -6.55 6.49
N SER A 96 7.20 -5.58 6.76
CA SER A 96 7.72 -5.34 8.11
C SER A 96 6.58 -4.97 9.05
N THR A 97 5.73 -4.00 8.69
CA THR A 97 4.59 -3.58 9.50
C THR A 97 3.67 -4.75 9.88
N ILE A 98 3.34 -5.63 8.91
CA ILE A 98 2.50 -6.81 9.18
C ILE A 98 3.21 -7.80 10.11
N ASN A 99 4.50 -8.05 9.87
CA ASN A 99 5.30 -8.96 10.68
C ASN A 99 5.44 -8.46 12.13
N ASP A 100 5.71 -7.16 12.29
CA ASP A 100 5.87 -6.50 13.57
C ASP A 100 4.53 -6.48 14.32
N ALA A 101 3.42 -6.10 13.68
CA ALA A 101 2.08 -6.16 14.28
C ALA A 101 1.70 -7.59 14.73
N THR A 102 2.02 -8.61 13.91
CA THR A 102 1.74 -10.01 14.26
C THR A 102 2.56 -10.45 15.47
N LYS A 103 3.83 -10.02 15.53
CA LYS A 103 4.73 -10.30 16.66
C LYS A 103 4.23 -9.62 17.94
N GLU A 104 3.90 -8.34 17.86
CA GLU A 104 3.32 -7.54 18.94
C GLU A 104 2.07 -8.21 19.55
N VAL A 105 1.10 -8.58 18.72
CA VAL A 105 -0.13 -9.28 19.18
C VAL A 105 0.18 -10.61 19.86
N LYS A 106 1.15 -11.38 19.33
CA LYS A 106 1.54 -12.68 19.87
C LYS A 106 2.28 -12.56 21.21
N GLU A 107 3.14 -11.55 21.33
CA GLU A 107 4.07 -11.39 22.45
C GLU A 107 3.54 -10.51 23.58
N SER A 108 2.53 -9.65 23.33
CA SER A 108 1.94 -8.80 24.36
C SER A 108 1.35 -9.62 25.52
N ALA A 109 2.06 -9.58 26.65
CA ALA A 109 1.61 -10.17 27.90
C ALA A 109 0.37 -9.44 28.44
N LYS A 110 0.28 -8.12 28.22
CA LYS A 110 -0.85 -7.31 28.65
C LYS A 110 -2.13 -7.70 27.92
N LEU A 111 -2.07 -7.81 26.59
CA LEU A 111 -3.20 -8.27 25.78
C LEU A 111 -3.67 -9.66 26.24
N ARG A 112 -2.74 -10.57 26.52
CA ARG A 112 -3.06 -11.92 27.03
C ARG A 112 -3.81 -11.88 28.37
N GLN A 113 -3.38 -11.03 29.31
CA GLN A 113 -4.08 -10.87 30.61
C GLN A 113 -5.48 -10.26 30.44
N ILE A 114 -5.64 -9.31 29.52
CA ILE A 114 -6.96 -8.74 29.19
C ILE A 114 -7.88 -9.83 28.62
N MET A 115 -7.39 -10.64 27.68
CA MET A 115 -8.17 -11.77 27.11
C MET A 115 -8.58 -12.78 28.18
N GLN A 116 -7.67 -13.09 29.12
CA GLN A 116 -7.99 -13.97 30.26
C GLN A 116 -9.09 -13.37 31.16
N THR A 117 -9.03 -12.06 31.39
CA THR A 117 -10.04 -11.35 32.19
C THR A 117 -11.41 -11.39 31.50
N ILE A 118 -11.44 -11.15 30.19
CA ILE A 118 -12.66 -11.27 29.37
C ILE A 118 -13.23 -12.69 29.44
N LEU A 119 -12.39 -13.72 29.33
CA LEU A 119 -12.82 -15.12 29.42
C LEU A 119 -13.46 -15.41 30.79
N THR A 120 -12.81 -14.97 31.89
CA THR A 120 -13.33 -15.15 33.25
C THR A 120 -14.68 -14.46 33.44
N LEU A 121 -14.82 -13.22 32.97
CA LEU A 121 -16.09 -12.49 33.03
C LEU A 121 -17.17 -13.17 32.20
N GLY A 122 -16.84 -13.59 30.98
CA GLY A 122 -17.74 -14.32 30.09
C GLY A 122 -18.24 -15.62 30.72
N ASN A 123 -17.35 -16.40 31.34
CA ASN A 123 -17.71 -17.64 32.04
C ASN A 123 -18.59 -17.40 33.27
N ALA A 124 -18.33 -16.35 34.04
CA ALA A 124 -19.14 -15.99 35.20
C ALA A 124 -20.57 -15.59 34.78
N ILE A 125 -20.71 -14.78 33.73
CA ILE A 125 -22.02 -14.30 33.25
C ILE A 125 -22.82 -15.43 32.59
N ASN A 126 -22.15 -16.35 31.91
CA ASN A 126 -22.78 -17.47 31.21
C ASN A 126 -22.85 -18.75 32.06
N GLN A 127 -22.62 -18.67 33.37
CA GLN A 127 -22.67 -19.81 34.26
C GLN A 127 -24.02 -20.54 34.16
N GLY A 128 -23.99 -21.87 34.01
CA GLY A 128 -25.20 -22.70 33.87
C GLY A 128 -25.80 -22.71 32.45
N THR A 129 -25.20 -22.03 31.48
CA THR A 129 -25.58 -22.10 30.07
C THR A 129 -24.61 -22.97 29.26
N ALA A 130 -24.98 -23.35 28.04
CA ALA A 130 -24.08 -24.02 27.09
C ALA A 130 -22.84 -23.19 26.70
N ARG A 131 -22.81 -21.89 27.05
CA ARG A 131 -21.68 -20.98 26.82
C ARG A 131 -20.83 -20.75 28.07
N GLY A 132 -21.16 -21.40 29.20
CA GLY A 132 -20.33 -21.39 30.40
C GLY A 132 -19.12 -22.33 30.27
N SER A 133 -18.14 -22.14 31.15
CA SER A 133 -16.92 -22.98 31.21
C SER A 133 -16.13 -23.06 29.89
N ALA A 134 -16.16 -22.00 29.09
CA ALA A 134 -15.36 -21.89 27.88
C ALA A 134 -13.86 -21.85 28.22
N ILE A 135 -13.05 -22.46 27.35
CA ILE A 135 -11.57 -22.43 27.41
C ILE A 135 -10.97 -21.30 26.57
N GLY A 136 -11.79 -20.62 25.76
CA GLY A 136 -11.39 -19.53 24.88
C GLY A 136 -12.60 -18.99 24.12
N PHE A 137 -12.39 -17.89 23.39
CA PHE A 137 -13.42 -17.26 22.56
C PHE A 137 -12.82 -16.72 21.26
N LYS A 138 -13.65 -16.51 20.24
CA LYS A 138 -13.23 -15.88 18.98
C LYS A 138 -13.03 -14.37 19.18
N LEU A 139 -12.00 -13.77 18.59
CA LEU A 139 -11.67 -12.35 18.74
C LEU A 139 -12.85 -11.41 18.40
N ASP A 140 -13.66 -11.72 17.40
CA ASP A 140 -14.87 -10.94 17.06
C ASP A 140 -15.88 -10.82 18.22
N SER A 141 -15.77 -11.69 19.23
CA SER A 141 -16.61 -11.64 20.43
C SER A 141 -16.27 -10.43 21.32
N ILE A 142 -15.09 -9.83 21.18
CA ILE A 142 -14.67 -8.63 21.93
C ILE A 142 -15.62 -7.46 21.61
N LEU A 143 -16.06 -7.35 20.35
CA LEU A 143 -17.01 -6.30 19.93
C LEU A 143 -18.35 -6.41 20.68
N LYS A 144 -18.76 -7.63 21.08
CA LYS A 144 -20.02 -7.91 21.79
C LYS A 144 -20.00 -7.49 23.25
N LEU A 145 -18.83 -7.16 23.81
CA LEU A 145 -18.74 -6.63 25.17
C LEU A 145 -19.42 -5.26 25.28
N SER A 146 -19.46 -4.50 24.19
CA SER A 146 -20.18 -3.23 24.10
C SER A 146 -21.70 -3.41 24.02
N ASP A 147 -22.17 -4.57 23.56
CA ASP A 147 -23.61 -4.86 23.42
C ASP A 147 -24.21 -5.46 24.70
N THR A 148 -23.39 -6.15 25.49
CA THR A 148 -23.83 -6.80 26.74
C THR A 148 -24.01 -5.75 27.83
N ARG A 149 -25.26 -5.52 28.26
CA ARG A 149 -25.60 -4.49 29.27
C ARG A 149 -25.96 -5.07 30.62
N ALA A 150 -25.64 -4.33 31.67
CA ALA A 150 -26.15 -4.58 33.01
C ALA A 150 -27.68 -4.42 33.05
N ARG A 151 -28.34 -5.03 34.05
CA ARG A 151 -29.82 -5.02 34.20
C ARG A 151 -30.41 -3.59 34.23
N ASN A 152 -29.65 -2.60 34.69
CA ASN A 152 -30.07 -1.20 34.74
C ASN A 152 -29.80 -0.41 33.44
N ASN A 153 -29.27 -1.05 32.39
CA ASN A 153 -28.87 -0.47 31.11
C ASN A 153 -27.86 0.68 31.13
N LYS A 154 -27.32 1.05 32.30
CA LYS A 154 -26.39 2.18 32.47
C LYS A 154 -24.94 1.84 32.17
N MET A 155 -24.59 0.56 32.13
CA MET A 155 -23.22 0.08 31.99
C MET A 155 -23.17 -1.12 31.06
N THR A 156 -22.19 -1.16 30.16
CA THR A 156 -21.90 -2.34 29.32
C THR A 156 -20.80 -3.19 29.97
N LEU A 157 -20.65 -4.42 29.51
CA LEU A 157 -19.56 -5.29 29.95
C LEU A 157 -18.19 -4.70 29.61
N MET A 158 -18.07 -3.96 28.49
CA MET A 158 -16.86 -3.22 28.16
C MET A 158 -16.53 -2.15 29.21
N HIS A 159 -17.51 -1.32 29.61
CA HIS A 159 -17.30 -0.34 30.68
C HIS A 159 -16.87 -1.00 31.99
N TYR A 160 -17.48 -2.16 32.30
CA TYR A 160 -17.14 -2.90 33.52
C TYR A 160 -15.72 -3.47 33.47
N LEU A 161 -15.31 -4.00 32.31
CA LEU A 161 -13.92 -4.43 32.08
C LEU A 161 -12.96 -3.26 32.31
N CYS A 162 -13.17 -2.10 31.67
CA CYS A 162 -12.32 -0.92 31.86
C CYS A 162 -12.20 -0.51 33.34
N LYS A 163 -13.33 -0.47 34.06
CA LYS A 163 -13.34 -0.16 35.50
C LYS A 163 -12.56 -1.20 36.31
N LEU A 164 -12.76 -2.49 36.04
CA LEU A 164 -12.07 -3.58 36.71
C LEU A 164 -10.54 -3.53 36.46
N LEU A 165 -10.13 -3.28 35.21
CA LEU A 165 -8.72 -3.12 34.86
C LEU A 165 -8.11 -1.93 35.60
N ALA A 166 -8.78 -0.78 35.61
CA ALA A 166 -8.28 0.41 36.31
C ALA A 166 -8.14 0.21 37.83
N GLU A 167 -9.06 -0.51 38.47
CA GLU A 167 -9.04 -0.73 39.92
C GLU A 167 -8.08 -1.85 40.36
N LYS A 168 -7.88 -2.88 39.53
CA LYS A 168 -7.15 -4.11 39.93
C LYS A 168 -5.85 -4.34 39.19
N MET A 169 -5.72 -3.87 37.96
CA MET A 169 -4.60 -4.14 37.06
C MET A 169 -4.28 -2.90 36.18
N PRO A 170 -3.97 -1.74 36.79
CA PRO A 170 -3.79 -0.49 36.05
C PRO A 170 -2.65 -0.52 35.04
N HIS A 171 -1.66 -1.41 35.22
CA HIS A 171 -0.56 -1.66 34.26
C HIS A 171 -1.01 -2.31 32.94
N LEU A 172 -2.30 -2.66 32.81
CA LEU A 172 -2.88 -3.16 31.57
C LEU A 172 -3.56 -2.06 30.75
N LEU A 173 -3.70 -0.84 31.29
CA LEU A 173 -4.41 0.24 30.60
C LEU A 173 -3.62 0.84 29.42
N ASP A 174 -2.31 0.61 29.39
CA ASP A 174 -1.38 1.03 28.34
C ASP A 174 -0.97 -0.16 27.44
N PHE A 175 -1.84 -1.17 27.30
CA PHE A 175 -1.56 -2.33 26.45
C PHE A 175 -1.45 -1.99 24.96
N ASP A 176 -2.08 -0.90 24.53
CA ASP A 176 -2.00 -0.36 23.18
C ASP A 176 -0.57 0.03 22.81
N GLN A 177 0.25 0.39 23.79
CA GLN A 177 1.67 0.68 23.59
C GLN A 177 2.48 -0.56 23.18
N ASP A 178 1.98 -1.78 23.48
CA ASP A 178 2.58 -3.03 22.99
C ASP A 178 2.21 -3.31 21.52
N LEU A 179 1.27 -2.56 20.92
CA LEU A 179 0.62 -2.84 19.63
C LEU A 179 0.81 -1.71 18.62
N SER A 180 2.00 -1.10 18.62
CA SER A 180 2.30 0.13 17.88
C SER A 180 2.11 0.02 16.35
N HIS A 181 2.24 -1.17 15.76
CA HIS A 181 2.09 -1.39 14.33
C HIS A 181 0.69 -1.87 13.93
N LEU A 182 -0.20 -2.13 14.89
CA LEU A 182 -1.49 -2.77 14.62
C LEU A 182 -2.41 -1.90 13.76
N GLU A 183 -2.46 -0.59 13.99
CA GLU A 183 -3.26 0.34 13.17
C GLU A 183 -2.72 0.43 11.74
N ALA A 184 -1.40 0.55 11.59
CA ALA A 184 -0.76 0.62 10.27
C ALA A 184 -0.86 -0.70 9.48
N ALA A 185 -1.11 -1.82 10.15
CA ALA A 185 -1.31 -3.14 9.53
C ALA A 185 -2.78 -3.45 9.17
N SER A 186 -3.74 -2.58 9.53
CA SER A 186 -5.18 -2.83 9.38
C SER A 186 -5.78 -2.48 8.03
#